data_AF-A0A7K5US46-F1
#
_entry.id   AF-A0A7K5US46-F1
#
_cell.length_a   1.000
_cell.length_b   1.000
_cell.length_c   1.000
_cell.angle_alpha   90.00
_cell.angle_beta   90.00
_cell.angle_gamma   90.00
#
_symmetry.space_group_name_H-M   'P 1'
#
loop_
_entity.id
_entity.type
_entity.pdbx_description
1 polymer ?
#
loop_
_entity_poly.entity_id
_entity_poly.type
_entity_poly.pdbx_seq_one_letter_code
_entity_poly.pdbx_strand_id
1 'polypeptide(L)'
;FEKNFNHQAARKWMEENWQKTFIISFIYLILIFGIQHFMKERRPFNLRAPLALWSFSITLFSFIAACRVWKQMAFLLRTKGLKRSVCTQSFYVHPVSKFWIYLFVLSKLVELGDTLFIVLRKKKLLFIHWYHHLVTLILAWHSYKDMVIGVGWNAALNLSVHCLMYCYYTVTAMGIRVPTSVAMLITTSQMVQMTAFLILTLCVLVWQDDKFCQINWLVFSIGIGFYITLFILFSNFFIKTYLSSTQKSKGD
;
A
#
# COMPACT_ATOMS: atom_id res chain seq x y z
N PHE A 1 -22.96 -9.02 6.33
CA PHE A 1 -22.18 -8.66 5.12
C PHE A 1 -20.90 -9.49 5.01
N GLU A 2 -19.96 -9.44 5.97
CA GLU A 2 -18.67 -10.18 5.90
C GLU A 2 -18.85 -11.70 5.68
N LYS A 3 -19.75 -12.33 6.46
CA LYS A 3 -20.02 -13.77 6.38
C LYS A 3 -20.56 -14.22 5.02
N ASN A 4 -21.34 -13.38 4.35
CA ASN A 4 -22.05 -13.70 3.11
C ASN A 4 -21.23 -13.33 1.84
N PHE A 5 -20.00 -12.85 2.00
CA PHE A 5 -19.16 -12.50 0.86
C PHE A 5 -18.72 -13.75 0.09
N ASN A 6 -19.06 -13.81 -1.20
CA ASN A 6 -18.66 -14.89 -2.09
C ASN A 6 -17.24 -14.67 -2.62
N HIS A 7 -16.26 -15.09 -1.81
CA HIS A 7 -14.84 -15.00 -2.17
C HIS A 7 -14.50 -15.80 -3.43
N GLN A 8 -15.18 -16.92 -3.71
CA GLN A 8 -14.89 -17.70 -4.92
C GLN A 8 -15.29 -16.92 -6.19
N ALA A 9 -16.46 -16.29 -6.18
CA ALA A 9 -16.88 -15.42 -7.28
C ALA A 9 -15.95 -14.20 -7.43
N ALA A 10 -15.57 -13.57 -6.31
CA ALA A 10 -14.63 -12.45 -6.33
C ALA A 10 -13.25 -12.86 -6.87
N ARG A 11 -12.72 -14.00 -6.44
CA ARG A 11 -11.47 -14.58 -6.96
C ARG A 11 -11.57 -14.88 -8.45
N LYS A 12 -12.62 -15.57 -8.88
CA LYS A 12 -12.84 -15.89 -10.30
C LYS A 12 -12.89 -14.61 -11.15
N TRP A 13 -13.57 -13.58 -10.67
CA TRP A 13 -13.57 -12.28 -11.32
C TRP A 13 -12.15 -11.68 -11.38
N MET A 14 -11.40 -11.69 -10.28
CA MET A 14 -10.01 -11.21 -10.27
C MET A 14 -9.10 -12.01 -11.22
N GLU A 15 -9.32 -13.33 -11.31
CA GLU A 15 -8.63 -14.24 -12.24
C GLU A 15 -8.99 -14.00 -13.70
N GLU A 16 -10.21 -13.62 -14.02
CA GLU A 16 -10.61 -13.29 -15.39
C GLU A 16 -10.13 -11.88 -15.80
N ASN A 17 -9.95 -10.99 -14.83
CA ASN A 17 -9.70 -9.57 -15.05
C ASN A 17 -8.27 -9.15 -14.74
N TRP A 18 -7.34 -10.06 -14.48
CA TRP A 18 -5.95 -9.73 -14.14
C TRP A 18 -5.23 -8.91 -15.21
N GLN A 19 -5.47 -9.19 -16.51
CA GLN A 19 -4.88 -8.41 -17.59
C GLN A 19 -5.33 -6.95 -17.57
N LYS A 20 -6.53 -6.67 -17.03
CA LYS A 20 -7.05 -5.31 -16.90
C LYS A 20 -6.17 -4.47 -15.99
N THR A 21 -5.41 -5.03 -15.05
CA THR A 21 -4.48 -4.21 -14.23
C THR A 21 -3.40 -3.56 -15.08
N PHE A 22 -2.91 -4.23 -16.13
CA PHE A 22 -1.92 -3.64 -17.03
C PHE A 22 -2.54 -2.53 -17.89
N ILE A 23 -3.75 -2.75 -18.38
CA ILE A 23 -4.50 -1.76 -19.16
C ILE A 23 -4.80 -0.52 -18.30
N ILE A 24 -5.30 -0.72 -17.08
CA ILE A 24 -5.57 0.35 -16.12
C ILE A 24 -4.28 1.12 -15.80
N SER A 25 -3.18 0.40 -15.54
CA SER A 25 -1.86 0.99 -15.30
C SER A 25 -1.37 1.85 -16.47
N PHE A 26 -1.55 1.38 -17.70
CA PHE A 26 -1.17 2.13 -18.90
C PHE A 26 -2.03 3.38 -19.08
N ILE A 27 -3.35 3.25 -18.96
CA ILE A 27 -4.30 4.37 -18.99
C ILE A 27 -3.96 5.39 -17.91
N TYR A 28 -3.67 4.93 -16.70
CA TYR A 28 -3.25 5.77 -15.58
C TYR A 28 -2.01 6.61 -15.93
N LEU A 29 -0.97 6.02 -16.52
CA LEU A 29 0.22 6.77 -16.92
C LEU A 29 -0.09 7.83 -17.98
N ILE A 30 -0.87 7.48 -19.01
CA ILE A 30 -1.30 8.42 -20.05
C ILE A 30 -2.08 9.58 -19.44
N LEU A 31 -3.06 9.28 -18.58
CA LEU A 31 -3.89 10.30 -17.95
C LEU A 31 -3.06 11.21 -17.04
N ILE A 32 -2.19 10.65 -16.20
CA ILE A 32 -1.40 11.44 -15.26
C ILE A 32 -0.44 12.38 -15.99
N PHE A 33 0.32 11.89 -16.97
CA PHE A 33 1.25 12.74 -17.72
C PHE A 33 0.54 13.68 -18.70
N GLY A 34 -0.60 13.25 -19.27
CA GLY A 34 -1.46 14.08 -20.11
C GLY A 34 -2.06 15.26 -19.34
N ILE A 35 -2.66 14.98 -18.17
CA ILE A 35 -3.18 16.03 -17.27
C ILE A 35 -2.04 16.93 -16.80
N GLN A 36 -0.86 16.37 -16.48
CA GLN A 36 0.29 17.18 -16.06
C GLN A 36 0.75 18.13 -17.15
N HIS A 37 0.75 17.70 -18.42
CA HIS A 37 1.05 18.55 -19.57
C HIS A 37 -0.03 19.63 -19.75
N PHE A 38 -1.30 19.25 -19.74
CA PHE A 38 -2.44 20.16 -19.86
C PHE A 38 -2.48 21.23 -18.76
N MET A 39 -2.07 20.86 -17.54
CA MET A 39 -2.03 21.78 -16.40
C MET A 39 -0.87 22.77 -16.45
N LYS A 40 0.11 22.65 -17.37
CA LYS A 40 1.25 23.57 -17.48
C LYS A 40 0.79 25.01 -17.69
N GLU A 41 -0.18 25.21 -18.58
CA GLU A 41 -0.71 26.52 -18.97
C GLU A 41 -1.82 27.04 -18.04
N ARG A 42 -2.29 26.22 -17.09
CA ARG A 42 -3.40 26.55 -16.20
C ARG A 42 -2.94 26.89 -14.79
N ARG A 43 -3.79 27.61 -14.04
CA ARG A 43 -3.60 27.87 -12.61
C ARG A 43 -3.90 26.60 -11.79
N PRO A 44 -3.22 26.37 -10.65
CA PRO A 44 -3.47 25.21 -9.80
C PRO A 44 -4.89 25.27 -9.20
N PHE A 45 -5.58 24.13 -9.17
CA PHE A 45 -6.91 24.06 -8.56
C PHE A 45 -6.83 24.07 -7.02
N ASN A 46 -7.79 24.74 -6.37
CA ASN A 46 -7.94 24.68 -4.92
C ASN A 46 -8.81 23.50 -4.51
N LEU A 47 -8.22 22.31 -4.46
CA LEU A 47 -8.89 21.06 -4.11
C LEU A 47 -8.73 20.68 -2.63
N ARG A 48 -8.54 21.64 -1.72
CA ARG A 48 -8.29 21.35 -0.29
C ARG A 48 -9.42 20.55 0.37
N ALA A 49 -10.66 21.01 0.23
CA ALA A 49 -11.81 20.32 0.83
C ALA A 49 -12.07 18.93 0.22
N PRO A 50 -12.10 18.77 -1.13
CA PRO A 50 -12.18 17.44 -1.74
C PRO A 50 -11.04 16.51 -1.33
N LEU A 51 -9.80 17.02 -1.25
CA LEU A 51 -8.65 16.24 -0.80
C LEU A 51 -8.78 15.82 0.67
N ALA A 52 -9.23 16.72 1.54
CA ALA A 52 -9.44 16.39 2.96
C ALA A 52 -10.51 15.30 3.12
N LEU A 53 -11.63 15.40 2.41
CA LEU A 53 -12.69 14.40 2.42
C LEU A 53 -12.20 13.05 1.86
N TRP A 54 -11.46 13.09 0.76
CA TRP A 54 -10.87 11.91 0.14
C TRP A 54 -9.89 11.21 1.08
N SER A 55 -8.90 11.94 1.61
CA SER A 55 -7.92 11.41 2.56
C SER A 55 -8.60 10.88 3.82
N PHE A 56 -9.60 11.58 4.35
CA PHE A 56 -10.35 11.14 5.53
C PHE A 56 -11.10 9.83 5.27
N SER A 57 -11.71 9.69 4.09
CA SER A 57 -12.40 8.47 3.68
C SER A 57 -11.45 7.27 3.64
N ILE A 58 -10.23 7.47 3.10
CA ILE A 58 -9.20 6.44 3.06
C ILE A 58 -8.66 6.14 4.47
N THR A 59 -8.50 7.15 5.33
CA THR A 59 -8.14 6.96 6.75
C THR A 59 -9.15 6.07 7.46
N LEU A 60 -10.44 6.39 7.35
CA LEU A 60 -11.51 5.63 8.00
C LEU A 60 -11.57 4.19 7.48
N PHE A 61 -11.48 4.00 6.17
CA PHE A 61 -11.38 2.68 5.56
C PHE A 61 -10.18 1.91 6.10
N SER A 62 -8.99 2.52 6.09
CA SER A 62 -7.74 1.90 6.53
C SER A 62 -7.78 1.52 8.00
N PHE A 63 -8.36 2.38 8.86
CA PHE A 63 -8.52 2.11 10.28
C PHE A 63 -9.43 0.90 10.55
N ILE A 64 -10.63 0.87 9.95
CA ILE A 64 -11.58 -0.23 10.13
C ILE A 64 -10.99 -1.54 9.60
N ALA A 65 -10.38 -1.48 8.41
CA ALA A 65 -9.75 -2.64 7.79
C ALA A 65 -8.56 -3.14 8.64
N ALA A 66 -7.71 -2.24 9.15
CA ALA A 66 -6.59 -2.58 10.03
C ALA A 66 -7.07 -3.29 11.31
N CYS A 67 -8.10 -2.76 12.00
CA CYS A 67 -8.65 -3.41 13.20
C CYS A 67 -9.15 -4.83 12.92
N ARG A 68 -9.85 -5.03 11.79
CA ARG A 68 -10.41 -6.33 11.41
C ARG A 68 -9.34 -7.34 11.00
N VAL A 69 -8.36 -6.89 10.22
CA VAL A 69 -7.23 -7.72 9.78
C VAL A 69 -6.33 -8.06 10.96
N TRP A 70 -6.02 -7.11 11.85
CA TRP A 70 -5.20 -7.38 13.03
C TRP A 70 -5.84 -8.36 13.98
N LYS A 71 -7.16 -8.27 14.21
CA LYS A 71 -7.88 -9.24 15.04
C LYS A 71 -7.69 -10.67 14.52
N GLN A 72 -7.71 -10.87 13.20
CA GLN A 72 -7.44 -12.18 12.62
C GLN A 72 -5.97 -12.59 12.74
N MET A 73 -5.04 -11.68 12.43
CA MET A 73 -3.60 -11.97 12.52
C MET A 73 -3.18 -12.31 13.94
N ALA A 74 -3.68 -11.58 14.95
CA ALA A 74 -3.44 -11.89 16.36
C ALA A 74 -4.00 -13.27 16.74
N PHE A 75 -5.20 -13.62 16.25
CA PHE A 75 -5.77 -14.94 16.46
C PHE A 75 -4.91 -16.05 15.83
N LEU A 76 -4.49 -15.90 14.57
CA LEU A 76 -3.63 -16.88 13.89
C LEU A 76 -2.26 -16.99 14.55
N LEU A 77 -1.67 -15.87 14.98
CA LEU A 77 -0.40 -15.86 15.68
C LEU A 77 -0.49 -16.60 17.01
N ARG A 78 -1.53 -16.34 17.81
CA ARG A 78 -1.71 -16.96 19.14
C ARG A 78 -2.07 -18.45 19.07
N THR A 79 -2.81 -18.86 18.05
CA THR A 79 -3.32 -20.25 17.95
C THR A 79 -2.42 -21.17 17.13
N LYS A 80 -1.78 -20.66 16.07
CA LYS A 80 -0.98 -21.46 15.13
C LYS A 80 0.50 -21.12 15.11
N GLY A 81 0.91 -20.03 15.78
CA GLY A 81 2.29 -19.54 15.78
C GLY A 81 2.67 -18.75 14.52
N LEU A 82 3.85 -18.12 14.56
CA LEU A 82 4.33 -17.23 13.49
C LEU A 82 4.46 -17.96 12.15
N LYS A 83 5.13 -19.12 12.11
CA LYS A 83 5.36 -19.90 10.88
C LYS A 83 4.08 -20.22 10.12
N ARG A 84 3.08 -20.78 10.80
CA ARG A 84 1.79 -21.08 10.15
C ARG A 84 1.00 -19.83 9.81
N SER A 85 1.09 -18.75 10.59
CA SER A 85 0.41 -17.49 10.27
C SER A 85 0.93 -16.85 8.97
N VAL A 86 2.22 -17.06 8.66
CA VAL A 86 2.86 -16.55 7.44
C VAL A 86 2.63 -17.50 6.27
N CYS A 87 2.89 -18.81 6.45
CA CYS A 87 2.84 -19.75 5.34
C CYS A 87 1.43 -20.23 4.96
N THR A 88 0.44 -20.16 5.84
CA THR A 88 -0.87 -20.76 5.51
C THR A 88 -1.76 -19.75 4.79
N GLN A 89 -2.48 -20.20 3.76
CA GLN A 89 -3.56 -19.45 3.10
C GLN A 89 -4.82 -19.28 3.98
N SER A 90 -4.77 -19.64 5.27
CA SER A 90 -5.89 -19.55 6.24
C SER A 90 -6.51 -18.15 6.29
N PHE A 91 -5.73 -17.11 6.00
CA PHE A 91 -6.21 -15.73 5.95
C PHE A 91 -7.24 -15.47 4.83
N TYR A 92 -7.10 -16.11 3.67
CA TYR A 92 -8.04 -15.96 2.55
C TYR A 92 -9.37 -16.70 2.76
N VAL A 93 -9.38 -17.71 3.62
CA VAL A 93 -10.55 -18.58 3.84
C VAL A 93 -11.43 -18.06 4.98
N HIS A 94 -10.84 -17.34 5.93
CA HIS A 94 -11.59 -16.88 7.10
C HIS A 94 -12.70 -15.88 6.71
N PRO A 95 -13.95 -16.05 7.21
CA PRO A 95 -15.11 -15.29 6.74
C PRO A 95 -14.98 -13.77 6.85
N VAL A 96 -14.27 -13.28 7.87
CA VAL A 96 -14.02 -11.86 8.06
C VAL A 96 -12.90 -11.39 7.12
N SER A 97 -11.78 -12.09 7.11
CA SER A 97 -10.56 -11.67 6.43
C SER A 97 -10.65 -11.72 4.91
N LYS A 98 -11.39 -12.69 4.37
CA LYS A 98 -11.62 -12.86 2.93
C LYS A 98 -12.27 -11.63 2.27
N PHE A 99 -13.11 -10.92 3.01
CA PHE A 99 -13.77 -9.69 2.54
C PHE A 99 -12.81 -8.50 2.60
N TRP A 100 -12.13 -8.32 3.74
CA TRP A 100 -11.20 -7.21 3.94
C TRP A 100 -9.99 -7.26 3.03
N ILE A 101 -9.48 -8.46 2.70
CA ILE A 101 -8.37 -8.59 1.75
C ILE A 101 -8.80 -8.27 0.32
N TYR A 102 -10.04 -8.60 -0.07
CA TYR A 102 -10.59 -8.16 -1.35
C TYR A 102 -10.69 -6.64 -1.43
N LEU A 103 -11.25 -6.00 -0.39
CA LEU A 103 -11.32 -4.54 -0.32
C LEU A 103 -9.96 -3.87 -0.29
N PHE A 104 -8.96 -4.46 0.37
CA PHE A 104 -7.58 -3.98 0.37
C PHE A 104 -6.99 -3.94 -1.04
N VAL A 105 -7.29 -4.93 -1.87
CA VAL A 105 -6.81 -4.95 -3.27
C VAL A 105 -7.52 -3.89 -4.09
N LEU A 106 -8.85 -3.76 -3.92
CA LEU A 106 -9.61 -2.70 -4.58
C LEU A 106 -9.19 -1.30 -4.13
N SER A 107 -8.75 -1.13 -2.88
CA SER A 107 -8.26 0.17 -2.41
C SER A 107 -7.07 0.65 -3.23
N LYS A 108 -6.23 -0.24 -3.77
CA LYS A 108 -5.09 0.16 -4.63
C LYS A 108 -5.53 0.82 -5.92
N LEU A 109 -6.70 0.45 -6.45
CA LEU A 109 -7.30 1.13 -7.59
C LEU A 109 -7.81 2.52 -7.19
N VAL A 110 -8.47 2.62 -6.03
CA VAL A 110 -8.97 3.90 -5.50
C VAL A 110 -7.82 4.86 -5.23
N GLU A 111 -6.74 4.38 -4.60
CA GLU A 111 -5.53 5.14 -4.25
C GLU A 111 -4.83 5.79 -5.47
N LEU A 112 -5.07 5.33 -6.70
CA LEU A 112 -4.60 6.04 -7.92
C LEU A 112 -5.13 7.48 -8.01
N GLY A 113 -6.26 7.77 -7.36
CA GLY A 113 -6.84 9.10 -7.27
C GLY A 113 -5.94 10.12 -6.57
N ASP A 114 -5.02 9.68 -5.69
CA ASP A 114 -4.07 10.58 -5.01
C ASP A 114 -3.21 11.34 -6.02
N THR A 115 -2.75 10.64 -7.05
CA THR A 115 -1.93 11.22 -8.11
C THR A 115 -2.68 12.29 -8.89
N LEU A 116 -4.00 12.13 -9.09
CA LEU A 116 -4.84 13.15 -9.73
C LEU A 116 -4.85 14.44 -8.91
N PHE A 117 -5.02 14.35 -7.59
CA PHE A 117 -4.97 15.53 -6.72
C PHE A 117 -3.61 16.22 -6.75
N ILE A 118 -2.50 15.47 -6.83
CA ILE A 118 -1.15 16.04 -6.94
C ILE A 118 -1.01 16.84 -8.23
N VAL A 119 -1.39 16.25 -9.37
CA VAL A 119 -1.23 16.87 -10.69
C VAL A 119 -2.16 18.07 -10.87
N LEU A 120 -3.43 17.97 -10.49
CA LEU A 120 -4.40 19.07 -10.58
C LEU A 120 -4.04 20.27 -9.69
N ARG A 121 -3.33 20.03 -8.58
CA ARG A 121 -2.81 21.09 -7.69
C ARG A 121 -1.44 21.61 -8.12
N LYS A 122 -0.91 21.16 -9.26
CA LYS A 122 0.46 21.45 -9.75
C LYS A 122 1.54 21.20 -8.70
N LYS A 123 1.37 20.14 -7.89
CA LYS A 123 2.41 19.69 -6.96
C LYS A 123 3.38 18.77 -7.68
N LYS A 124 4.64 18.73 -7.21
CA LYS A 124 5.67 17.89 -7.81
C LYS A 124 5.31 16.42 -7.65
N LEU A 125 5.00 15.77 -8.76
CA LEU A 125 4.79 14.33 -8.81
C LEU A 125 6.15 13.62 -8.68
N LEU A 126 6.37 12.94 -7.56
CA LEU A 126 7.61 12.21 -7.30
C LEU A 126 7.59 10.85 -8.01
N PHE A 127 8.74 10.42 -8.52
CA PHE A 127 8.91 9.09 -9.12
C PHE A 127 8.42 7.97 -8.20
N ILE A 128 8.84 8.01 -6.93
CA ILE A 128 8.48 7.02 -5.92
C ILE A 128 6.97 6.85 -5.76
N HIS A 129 6.19 7.94 -5.93
CA HIS A 129 4.75 7.93 -5.72
C HIS A 129 4.04 7.16 -6.84
N TRP A 130 4.20 7.60 -8.10
CA TRP A 130 3.50 6.94 -9.20
C TRP A 130 4.05 5.54 -9.48
N TYR A 131 5.35 5.30 -9.26
CA TYR A 131 5.95 3.96 -9.35
C TYR A 131 5.34 3.01 -8.31
N HIS A 132 5.23 3.46 -7.05
CA HIS A 132 4.59 2.69 -5.98
C HIS A 132 3.13 2.35 -6.33
N HIS A 133 2.32 3.35 -6.69
CA HIS A 133 0.89 3.14 -6.98
C HIS A 133 0.66 2.18 -8.17
N LEU A 134 1.50 2.28 -9.21
CA LEU A 134 1.44 1.40 -10.37
C LEU A 134 1.74 -0.06 -9.99
N VAL A 135 2.86 -0.29 -9.33
CA VAL A 135 3.35 -1.65 -9.04
C VAL A 135 2.54 -2.29 -7.91
N THR A 136 2.11 -1.53 -6.89
CA THR A 136 1.25 -2.06 -5.83
C THR A 136 -0.12 -2.51 -6.35
N LEU A 137 -0.72 -1.81 -7.33
CA LEU A 137 -1.96 -2.25 -7.96
C LEU A 137 -1.79 -3.62 -8.62
N ILE A 138 -0.74 -3.76 -9.45
CA ILE A 138 -0.46 -5.01 -10.18
C ILE A 138 -0.18 -6.14 -9.19
N LEU A 139 0.71 -5.92 -8.22
CA LEU A 139 1.10 -6.94 -7.25
C LEU A 139 -0.04 -7.32 -6.32
N ALA A 140 -0.86 -6.39 -5.85
CA ALA A 140 -1.99 -6.70 -4.98
C ALA A 140 -3.02 -7.60 -5.70
N TRP A 141 -3.28 -7.32 -6.98
CA TRP A 141 -4.19 -8.12 -7.79
C TRP A 141 -3.67 -9.54 -8.02
N HIS A 142 -2.41 -9.67 -8.43
CA HIS A 142 -1.76 -10.98 -8.63
C HIS A 142 -1.67 -11.76 -7.32
N SER A 143 -1.34 -11.08 -6.21
CA SER A 143 -1.26 -11.70 -4.88
C SER A 143 -2.59 -12.30 -4.44
N TYR A 144 -3.70 -11.60 -4.70
CA TYR A 144 -5.05 -12.09 -4.40
C TYR A 144 -5.46 -13.26 -5.31
N LYS A 145 -5.18 -13.14 -6.61
CA LYS A 145 -5.42 -14.18 -7.62
C LYS A 145 -4.77 -15.52 -7.23
N ASP A 146 -3.49 -15.46 -6.89
CA ASP A 146 -2.67 -16.64 -6.59
C ASP A 146 -2.73 -17.04 -5.11
N MET A 147 -3.54 -16.33 -4.29
CA MET A 147 -3.61 -16.52 -2.85
C MET A 147 -2.22 -16.61 -2.21
N VAL A 148 -1.36 -15.66 -2.55
CA VAL A 148 0.04 -15.66 -2.11
C VAL A 148 0.09 -15.64 -0.58
N ILE A 149 0.94 -16.50 -0.02
CA ILE A 149 1.17 -16.63 1.42
C ILE A 149 1.80 -15.35 1.99
N GLY A 150 1.64 -15.10 3.29
CA GLY A 150 2.17 -13.90 3.96
C GLY A 150 1.43 -12.58 3.67
N VAL A 151 0.48 -12.56 2.72
CA VAL A 151 -0.29 -11.35 2.36
C VAL A 151 -1.10 -10.79 3.53
N GLY A 152 -1.54 -11.62 4.47
CA GLY A 152 -2.25 -11.14 5.67
C GLY A 152 -1.41 -10.18 6.52
N TRP A 153 -0.13 -10.50 6.72
CA TRP A 153 0.81 -9.63 7.42
C TRP A 153 1.11 -8.35 6.64
N ASN A 154 1.30 -8.49 5.32
CA ASN A 154 1.51 -7.34 4.45
C ASN A 154 0.31 -6.36 4.49
N ALA A 155 -0.91 -6.89 4.35
CA ALA A 155 -2.12 -6.09 4.44
C ALA A 155 -2.28 -5.43 5.82
N ALA A 156 -2.03 -6.16 6.91
CA ALA A 156 -2.11 -5.63 8.28
C ALA A 156 -1.19 -4.43 8.49
N LEU A 157 0.09 -4.57 8.10
CA LEU A 157 1.09 -3.50 8.23
C LEU A 157 0.78 -2.34 7.30
N ASN A 158 0.43 -2.60 6.03
CA ASN A 158 0.11 -1.56 5.05
C ASN A 158 -1.10 -0.73 5.48
N LEU A 159 -2.19 -1.36 5.91
CA LEU A 159 -3.39 -0.66 6.39
C LEU A 159 -3.10 0.18 7.64
N SER A 160 -2.22 -0.30 8.53
CA SER A 160 -1.82 0.44 9.73
C SER A 160 -1.04 1.71 9.36
N VAL A 161 -0.04 1.60 8.48
CA VAL A 161 0.76 2.75 8.04
C VAL A 161 -0.05 3.70 7.16
N HIS A 162 -0.94 3.19 6.29
CA HIS A 162 -1.86 4.02 5.52
C HIS A 162 -2.84 4.78 6.40
N CYS A 163 -3.36 4.17 7.47
CA CYS A 163 -4.17 4.91 8.44
C CYS A 163 -3.42 6.14 8.97
N LEU A 164 -2.15 5.99 9.37
CA LEU A 164 -1.32 7.10 9.87
C LEU A 164 -1.02 8.14 8.78
N MET A 165 -0.62 7.69 7.59
CA MET A 165 -0.26 8.55 6.46
C MET A 165 -1.44 9.39 5.96
N TYR A 166 -2.60 8.77 5.74
CA TYR A 166 -3.79 9.49 5.27
C TYR A 166 -4.40 10.37 6.36
N CYS A 167 -4.25 10.01 7.64
CA CYS A 167 -4.63 10.89 8.74
C CYS A 167 -3.82 12.18 8.68
N TYR A 168 -2.50 12.07 8.49
CA TYR A 168 -1.63 13.22 8.26
C TYR A 168 -2.03 14.02 7.01
N TYR A 169 -2.37 13.38 5.90
CA TYR A 169 -2.86 14.09 4.70
C TYR A 169 -4.18 14.82 4.92
N THR A 170 -5.09 14.24 5.72
CA THR A 170 -6.36 14.88 6.10
C THR A 170 -6.09 16.16 6.89
N VAL A 171 -5.28 16.06 7.96
CA VAL A 171 -4.94 17.20 8.83
C VAL A 171 -4.24 18.31 8.05
N THR A 172 -3.28 17.95 7.20
CA THR A 172 -2.56 18.93 6.36
C THR A 172 -3.45 19.55 5.27
N ALA A 173 -4.42 18.81 4.71
CA ALA A 173 -5.38 19.33 3.74
C ALA A 173 -6.37 20.33 4.38
N MET A 174 -6.70 20.15 5.66
CA MET A 174 -7.48 21.12 6.46
C MET A 174 -6.72 22.42 6.77
N GLY A 175 -5.44 22.51 6.40
CA GLY A 175 -4.61 23.70 6.61
C GLY A 175 -3.93 23.75 7.98
N ILE A 176 -4.01 22.68 8.78
CA ILE A 176 -3.34 22.57 10.06
C ILE A 176 -1.85 22.31 9.82
N ARG A 177 -0.99 23.12 10.44
CA ARG A 177 0.47 22.93 10.37
C ARG A 177 0.86 21.77 11.28
N VAL A 178 1.40 20.72 10.70
CA VAL A 178 1.89 19.54 11.43
C VAL A 178 3.41 19.61 11.53
N PRO A 179 4.02 19.33 12.70
CA PRO A 179 5.47 19.38 12.86
C PRO A 179 6.18 18.35 11.98
N THR A 180 7.38 18.70 11.52
CA THR A 180 8.23 17.85 10.67
C THR A 180 8.54 16.50 11.34
N SER A 181 8.60 16.43 12.67
CA SER A 181 8.81 15.18 13.42
C SER A 181 7.74 14.13 13.15
N VAL A 182 6.48 14.54 12.93
CA VAL A 182 5.39 13.61 12.60
C VAL A 182 5.56 13.09 11.17
N ALA A 183 5.93 13.95 10.22
CA ALA A 183 6.23 13.53 8.85
C ALA A 183 7.42 12.55 8.79
N MET A 184 8.44 12.79 9.62
CA MET A 184 9.58 11.89 9.80
C MET A 184 9.13 10.55 10.36
N LEU A 185 8.32 10.53 11.43
CA LEU A 185 7.77 9.31 12.04
C LEU A 185 6.97 8.47 11.01
N ILE A 186 6.16 9.11 10.17
CA ILE A 186 5.40 8.41 9.12
C ILE A 186 6.35 7.78 8.11
N THR A 187 7.35 8.52 7.66
CA THR A 187 8.35 8.02 6.69
C THR A 187 9.15 6.86 7.28
N THR A 188 9.55 6.96 8.54
CA THR A 188 10.22 5.88 9.28
C THR A 188 9.30 4.67 9.42
N SER A 189 8.01 4.87 9.71
CA SER A 189 7.02 3.77 9.80
C SER A 189 6.86 3.03 8.48
N GLN A 190 6.86 3.76 7.35
CA GLN A 190 6.83 3.16 6.01
C GLN A 190 8.09 2.32 5.73
N MET A 191 9.27 2.81 6.13
CA MET A 191 10.51 2.05 5.99
C MET A 191 10.52 0.80 6.87
N VAL A 192 10.07 0.90 8.12
CA VAL A 192 9.93 -0.25 9.04
C VAL A 192 8.98 -1.30 8.47
N GLN A 193 7.86 -0.88 7.87
CA GLN A 193 6.95 -1.80 7.18
C GLN A 193 7.64 -2.56 6.04
N MET A 194 8.44 -1.88 5.21
CA MET A 194 9.16 -2.52 4.10
C MET A 194 10.19 -3.52 4.61
N THR A 195 10.93 -3.17 5.66
CA THR A 195 11.88 -4.08 6.32
C THR A 195 11.16 -5.30 6.91
N ALA A 196 10.02 -5.11 7.58
CA ALA A 196 9.23 -6.20 8.13
C ALA A 196 8.74 -7.16 7.03
N PHE A 197 8.33 -6.63 5.86
CA PHE A 197 7.97 -7.46 4.71
C PHE A 197 9.16 -8.28 4.20
N LEU A 198 10.34 -7.67 4.06
CA LEU A 198 11.55 -8.37 3.64
C LEU A 198 11.92 -9.49 4.61
N ILE A 199 11.84 -9.24 5.92
CA ILE A 199 12.08 -10.25 6.96
C ILE A 199 11.08 -11.41 6.84
N LEU A 200 9.79 -11.13 6.74
CA LEU A 200 8.76 -12.16 6.58
C LEU A 200 8.99 -13.00 5.32
N THR A 201 9.45 -12.37 4.25
CA THR A 201 9.76 -13.02 2.98
C THR A 201 10.99 -13.93 3.11
N LEU A 202 12.02 -13.50 3.84
CA LEU A 202 13.15 -14.37 4.19
C LEU A 202 12.72 -15.56 5.04
N CYS A 203 11.81 -15.37 6.00
CA CYS A 203 11.26 -16.48 6.78
C CYS A 203 10.52 -17.50 5.89
N VAL A 204 9.78 -17.04 4.88
CA VAL A 204 9.12 -17.92 3.90
C VAL A 204 10.15 -18.76 3.13
N LEU A 205 11.28 -18.17 2.71
CA LEU A 205 12.37 -18.91 2.05
C LEU A 205 12.98 -19.98 2.97
N VAL A 206 13.22 -19.64 4.23
CA VAL A 206 13.76 -20.59 5.23
C VAL A 206 12.78 -21.75 5.49
N TRP A 207 11.48 -21.53 5.31
CA TRP A 207 10.44 -22.53 5.56
C TRP A 207 9.91 -23.20 4.29
N GLN A 208 10.54 -23.01 3.14
CA GLN A 208 10.05 -23.49 1.84
C GLN A 208 9.89 -25.01 1.74
N ASP A 209 10.67 -25.77 2.50
CA ASP A 209 10.63 -27.25 2.50
C ASP A 209 9.40 -27.81 3.24
N ASP A 210 8.64 -26.94 3.94
CA ASP A 210 7.42 -27.32 4.63
C ASP A 210 6.24 -27.38 3.65
N LYS A 211 5.42 -28.43 3.77
CA LYS A 211 4.23 -28.65 2.92
C LYS A 211 3.25 -27.46 2.94
N PHE A 212 3.29 -26.64 3.98
CA PHE A 212 2.41 -25.46 4.10
C PHE A 212 2.95 -24.21 3.39
N CYS A 213 4.21 -24.16 2.97
CA CYS A 213 4.86 -22.96 2.41
C CYS A 213 5.10 -23.11 0.90
N GLN A 214 4.04 -23.27 0.09
CA GLN A 214 4.20 -23.33 -1.36
C GLN A 214 4.43 -21.93 -1.95
N ILE A 215 5.58 -21.76 -2.60
CA ILE A 215 6.01 -20.48 -3.16
C ILE A 215 5.73 -20.44 -4.67
N ASN A 216 5.04 -19.40 -5.12
CA ASN A 216 5.04 -19.02 -6.53
C ASN A 216 6.26 -18.14 -6.81
N TRP A 217 7.33 -18.74 -7.34
CA TRP A 217 8.63 -18.10 -7.54
C TRP A 217 8.59 -16.81 -8.36
N LEU A 218 7.70 -16.72 -9.36
CA LEU A 218 7.59 -15.53 -10.20
C LEU A 218 7.08 -14.34 -9.40
N VAL A 219 5.91 -14.49 -8.76
CA VAL A 219 5.29 -13.41 -7.97
C VAL A 219 6.15 -13.05 -6.77
N PHE A 220 6.77 -14.07 -6.16
CA PHE A 220 7.66 -13.91 -5.03
C PHE A 220 8.92 -13.08 -5.37
N SER A 221 9.60 -13.41 -6.48
CA SER A 221 10.82 -12.70 -6.89
C SER A 221 10.54 -11.27 -7.31
N ILE A 222 9.46 -11.03 -8.05
CA ILE A 222 9.02 -9.68 -8.41
C ILE A 222 8.66 -8.89 -7.15
N GLY A 223 7.99 -9.52 -6.19
CA GLY A 223 7.68 -8.93 -4.88
C GLY A 223 8.93 -8.47 -4.15
N ILE A 224 9.92 -9.35 -3.96
CA ILE A 224 11.20 -8.99 -3.30
C ILE A 224 11.86 -7.81 -4.01
N GLY A 225 12.04 -7.90 -5.34
CA GLY A 225 12.71 -6.85 -6.11
C GLY A 225 12.02 -5.49 -5.96
N PHE A 226 10.69 -5.49 -5.93
CA PHE A 226 9.90 -4.28 -5.70
C PHE A 226 10.12 -3.68 -4.30
N TYR A 227 10.04 -4.49 -3.23
CA TYR A 227 10.22 -3.98 -1.87
C TYR A 227 11.65 -3.50 -1.60
N ILE A 228 12.67 -4.16 -2.17
CA ILE A 228 14.06 -3.67 -2.12
C ILE A 228 14.18 -2.32 -2.82
N THR A 229 13.63 -2.19 -4.03
CA THR A 229 13.66 -0.94 -4.80
C THR A 229 12.97 0.19 -4.03
N LEU A 230 11.79 -0.08 -3.46
CA LEU A 230 11.09 0.89 -2.62
C LEU A 230 11.89 1.29 -1.39
N PHE A 231 12.49 0.33 -0.68
CA PHE A 231 13.30 0.63 0.51
C PHE A 231 14.45 1.58 0.19
N ILE A 232 15.14 1.35 -0.93
CA ILE A 232 16.21 2.24 -1.41
C ILE A 232 15.66 3.64 -1.75
N LEU A 233 14.55 3.71 -2.49
CA LEU A 233 13.93 4.98 -2.86
C LEU A 233 13.46 5.79 -1.63
N PHE A 234 12.88 5.13 -0.64
CA PHE A 234 12.44 5.77 0.61
C PHE A 234 13.64 6.21 1.47
N SER A 235 14.70 5.40 1.53
CA SER A 235 15.95 5.78 2.21
C SER A 235 16.57 7.02 1.59
N ASN A 236 16.66 7.07 0.25
CA ASN A 236 17.14 8.24 -0.49
C ASN A 236 16.25 9.46 -0.26
N PHE A 237 14.93 9.28 -0.24
CA PHE A 237 13.99 10.35 0.07
C PHE A 237 14.18 10.87 1.50
N PHE A 238 14.37 9.98 2.48
CA PHE A 238 14.55 10.34 3.89
C PHE A 238 15.85 11.14 4.09
N ILE A 239 16.97 10.66 3.55
CA ILE A 239 18.27 11.33 3.64
C ILE A 239 18.18 12.73 3.03
N LYS A 240 17.65 12.83 1.80
CA LYS A 240 17.58 14.11 1.08
C LYS A 240 16.64 15.13 1.73
N THR A 241 15.51 14.67 2.27
CA THR A 241 14.46 15.55 2.80
C THR A 241 14.74 15.97 4.24
N TYR A 242 15.20 15.04 5.07
CA TYR A 242 15.35 15.29 6.51
C TYR A 242 16.81 15.53 6.90
N LEU A 243 17.74 14.68 6.49
CA LEU A 243 19.14 14.79 6.95
C LEU A 243 19.89 15.91 6.22
N SER A 244 19.78 16.01 4.90
CA SER A 244 20.44 17.06 4.12
C SER A 244 19.84 18.45 4.35
N SER A 245 18.55 18.55 4.67
CA SER A 245 17.91 19.83 5.03
C SER A 245 18.31 20.31 6.42
N THR A 246 18.50 19.40 7.38
CA THR A 246 18.98 19.76 8.73
C THR A 246 20.46 20.18 8.72
N GLN A 247 21.28 19.62 7.82
CA GLN A 247 22.67 20.06 7.66
C GLN A 247 22.78 21.50 7.12
N LYS A 248 21.92 21.91 6.18
CA LYS A 248 21.88 23.32 5.73
C LYS A 248 21.49 24.29 6.84
N SER A 249 20.52 23.92 7.69
CA SER A 249 20.06 24.77 8.81
C SER A 249 21.06 24.87 9.98
N LYS A 250 22.11 24.04 10.03
CA LYS A 250 23.17 24.09 11.05
C LYS A 250 24.47 24.73 10.56
N GLY A 251 24.54 25.09 9.27
CA GLY A 251 25.71 25.68 8.62
C GLY A 251 25.55 27.14 8.18
N ASP A 252 24.38 27.74 8.46
CA ASP A 252 24.09 29.18 8.39
C ASP A 252 23.93 29.72 9.81
#